data_AF-A0A5C9C8U7-F1
#
_entry.id   AF-A0A5C9C8U7-F1
#
_cell.length_a   1.000
_cell.length_b   1.000
_cell.length_c   1.000
_cell.angle_alpha   90.00
_cell.angle_beta   90.00
_cell.angle_gamma   90.00
#
_symmetry.space_group_name_H-M   'P 1'
#
loop_
_entity.id
_entity.type
_entity.pdbx_description
1 polymer ?
#
loop_
_entity_poly.entity_id
_entity_poly.type
_entity_poly.pdbx_seq_one_letter_code
_entity_poly.pdbx_strand_id
1 'polypeptide(L)' 'GKVHVVDGRMPHSVLLEIYSDTGVGTEIVL' A
#
# COMPACT_ATOMS: atom_id res chain seq x y z
N GLY A 1 -14.28 -4.36 4.28
CA GLY A 1 -13.26 -3.33 4.57
C GLY A 1 -11.95 -3.80 4.01
N LYS A 2 -11.05 -2.89 3.61
CA LYS A 2 -9.74 -3.25 3.07
C LYS A 2 -8.65 -2.91 4.08
N VAL A 3 -7.61 -3.74 4.13
CA VAL A 3 -6.41 -3.48 4.90
C VAL A 3 -5.21 -3.60 3.97
N HIS A 4 -4.30 -2.63 4.03
CA HIS A 4 -3.08 -2.61 3.23
C HIS A 4 -1.87 -2.71 4.16
N VAL A 5 -0.95 -3.61 3.84
CA VAL A 5 0.33 -3.77 4.57
C VAL A 5 1.46 -3.30 3.66
N VAL A 6 2.24 -2.32 4.11
CA VAL A 6 3.32 -1.67 3.34
C VAL A 6 4.66 -1.72 4.08
N ASP A 7 5.78 -1.71 3.33
CA ASP A 7 7.12 -1.57 3.92
C ASP A 7 7.40 -0.10 4.28
N GLY A 8 7.51 0.20 5.57
CA GLY A 8 7.78 1.56 6.08
C GLY A 8 9.18 2.09 5.76
N ARG A 9 10.12 1.25 5.32
CA ARG A 9 11.47 1.68 4.92
C ARG A 9 11.52 2.28 3.52
N MET A 10 10.52 1.97 2.69
CA MET A 10 10.43 2.53 1.35
C MET A 10 9.91 3.97 1.43
N PRO A 11 10.66 4.97 0.92
CA PRO A 11 10.22 6.35 0.93
C PRO A 11 8.86 6.50 0.27
N HIS A 12 7.97 7.25 0.93
CA HIS A 12 6.63 7.55 0.43
C HIS A 12 5.73 6.31 0.20
N SER A 13 6.00 5.18 0.84
CA SER A 13 5.21 3.94 0.67
C SER A 13 3.71 4.12 0.83
N VAL A 14 3.28 4.98 1.77
CA VAL A 14 1.86 5.32 1.94
C VAL A 14 1.28 6.03 0.73
N LEU A 15 1.99 7.01 0.16
CA LEU A 15 1.51 7.75 -1.01
C LEU A 15 1.49 6.87 -2.26
N LEU A 16 2.53 6.06 -2.43
CA LEU A 16 2.63 5.11 -3.55
C LEU A 16 1.54 4.03 -3.49
N GLU A 17 1.18 3.56 -2.29
CA GLU A 17 0.11 2.58 -2.10
C GLU A 17 -1.28 3.16 -2.43
N ILE A 18 -1.52 4.43 -2.11
CA ILE A 18 -2.86 5.03 -2.25
C ILE A 18 -3.07 5.68 -3.63
N TYR A 19 -2.02 6.25 -4.22
CA TYR A 19 -2.12 7.08 -5.43
C TYR A 19 -1.49 6.45 -6.68
N SER A 20 -1.24 5.15 -6.67
CA SER A 20 -0.82 4.38 -7.84
C SER A 20 -1.81 3.26 -8.12
N ASP A 21 -2.11 3.02 -9.39
CA ASP A 21 -2.96 1.89 -9.80
C ASP A 21 -2.32 0.52 -9.48
N THR A 22 -0.99 0.47 -9.41
CA THR A 22 -0.25 -0.77 -9.16
C THR A 22 -0.16 -1.08 -7.66
N GLY A 23 -0.11 -0.06 -6.79
CA GLY A 23 0.26 -0.22 -5.39
C GLY A 23 1.70 -0.72 -5.19
N VAL A 24 2.13 -0.81 -3.93
CA VAL A 24 3.49 -1.23 -3.52
C VAL A 24 3.50 -2.21 -2.35
N GLY A 25 2.34 -2.47 -1.74
CA GLY A 25 2.15 -3.35 -0.60
C GLY A 25 1.35 -4.61 -0.92
N THR A 26 0.75 -5.17 0.14
CA THR A 26 -0.18 -6.29 0.05
C THR A 26 -1.57 -5.83 0.50
N GLU A 27 -2.56 -5.96 -0.38
CA GLU A 27 -3.97 -5.71 -0.08
C GLU A 27 -4.63 -6.99 0.47
N ILE A 28 -5.30 -6.87 1.62
CA ILE A 28 -6.14 -7.92 2.21
C ILE A 28 -7.60 -7.47 2.13
N VAL A 29 -8.43 -8.31 1.50
CA VAL A 29 -9.87 -8.10 1.31
C VAL A 29 -10.69 -9.08 2.16
N LEU A 30 -11.88 -8.66 2.58
CA LEU A 30 -12.89 -9.49 3.24
C LEU A 30 -13.96 -9.94 2.25
#